data_AF-A0A446CBY4-F1
#
_entry.id   AF-A0A446CBY4-F1
#
_cell.length_a   1.000
_cell.length_b   1.000
_cell.length_c   1.000
_cell.angle_alpha   90.00
_cell.angle_beta   90.00
_cell.angle_gamma   90.00
#
_symmetry.space_group_name_H-M   'P 1'
#
loop_
_entity.id
_entity.type
_entity.pdbx_description
1 polymer ?
#
loop_
_entity_poly.entity_id
_entity_poly.type
_entity_poly.pdbx_seq_one_letter_code
_entity_poly.pdbx_strand_id
1 'polypeptide(L)' 'MKITQDVRDYAAAQGVSEKDALQKGMQEKSVEFVKKGAEVYHRQ' A
#
# COMPACT_ATOMS: atom_id res chain seq x y z
N MET A 1 7.82 9.32 -14.63
CA MET A 1 7.17 8.41 -13.65
C MET A 1 6.53 9.28 -12.58
N LYS A 2 5.19 9.32 -12.48
CA LYS A 2 4.49 10.10 -11.45
C LYS A 2 4.19 9.17 -10.26
N ILE A 3 4.90 9.34 -9.16
CA ILE A 3 4.46 8.83 -7.86
C ILE A 3 3.20 9.61 -7.50
N THR A 4 2.10 8.91 -7.19
CA THR A 4 0.82 9.52 -6.83
C THR A 4 0.98 10.30 -5.52
N GLN A 5 0.21 11.38 -5.36
CA GLN A 5 0.28 12.23 -4.16
C GLN A 5 0.05 11.42 -2.89
N ASP A 6 -0.80 10.39 -2.96
CA ASP A 6 -1.08 9.45 -1.88
C ASP A 6 0.16 8.76 -1.31
N VAL A 7 1.15 8.41 -2.15
CA VAL A 7 2.39 7.77 -1.68
C VAL A 7 3.27 8.78 -0.95
N ARG A 8 3.28 10.04 -1.39
CA ARG A 8 4.00 11.12 -0.72
C ARG A 8 3.38 11.48 0.62
N ASP A 9 2.05 11.53 0.67
CA ASP A 9 1.32 11.85 1.89
C ASP A 9 1.46 10.70 2.91
N TYR A 10 1.40 9.44 2.46
CA TYR A 10 1.69 8.28 3.29
C TYR A 10 3.14 8.27 3.77
N ALA A 11 4.10 8.58 2.89
CA ALA A 11 5.52 8.68 3.24
C ALA A 11 5.76 9.75 4.31
N ALA A 12 5.17 10.94 4.14
CA ALA A 12 5.28 12.05 5.08
C ALA A 12 4.61 11.74 6.42
N ALA A 13 3.42 11.11 6.41
CA ALA A 13 2.72 10.71 7.63
C ALA A 13 3.47 9.62 8.42
N GLN A 14 4.18 8.74 7.72
CA GLN A 14 4.96 7.65 8.31
C GLN A 14 6.43 8.03 8.58
N GLY A 15 6.88 9.21 8.13
CA GLY A 15 8.27 9.65 8.25
C GLY A 15 9.27 8.78 7.47
N VAL A 16 8.84 8.13 6.39
CA VAL A 16 9.67 7.23 5.56
C VAL A 16 9.89 7.80 4.17
N SER A 17 10.86 7.29 3.43
CA SER A 17 11.08 7.72 2.03
C SER A 17 9.93 7.25 1.13
N GLU A 18 9.70 7.92 -0.01
CA GLU A 18 8.65 7.53 -0.97
C GLU A 18 8.79 6.08 -1.46
N LYS A 19 10.03 5.60 -1.61
CA LYS A 19 10.31 4.20 -1.97
C LYS A 19 9.92 3.24 -0.85
N ASP A 20 10.28 3.57 0.38
CA ASP A 20 9.96 2.74 1.55
C ASP A 20 8.46 2.75 1.84
N ALA A 21 7.80 3.89 1.64
CA ALA A 21 6.34 4.04 1.71
C ALA A 21 5.62 3.12 0.72
N LEU A 22 6.08 3.10 -0.52
CA LEU A 22 5.53 2.21 -1.55
C LEU A 22 5.69 0.74 -1.13
N GLN A 23 6.88 0.37 -0.68
CA GLN A 23 7.19 -1.01 -0.30
C GLN A 23 6.39 -1.45 0.94
N LYS A 24 6.30 -0.60 1.97
CA LYS A 24 5.46 -0.83 3.16
C LYS A 24 3.98 -0.94 2.80
N GLY A 25 3.46 -0.01 2.00
CA GLY A 25 2.06 0.00 1.60
C GLY A 25 1.68 -1.27 0.83
N MET A 26 2.57 -1.77 -0.04
CA MET A 26 2.37 -3.05 -0.72
C MET A 26 2.42 -4.24 0.24
N GLN A 27 3.31 -4.21 1.24
CA GLN A 27 3.45 -5.28 2.23
C GLN A 27 2.22 -5.37 3.14
N GLU A 28 1.73 -4.22 3.62
CA GLU A 28 0.49 -4.11 4.40
C GLU A 28 -0.71 -4.59 3.60
N LYS A 29 -0.87 -4.12 2.36
CA LYS A 29 -1.91 -4.57 1.43
C LYS A 29 -1.84 -6.06 1.14
N SER A 30 -0.65 -6.63 1.02
CA SER A 30 -0.45 -8.06 0.77
C SER A 30 -0.90 -8.90 1.97
N VAL A 31 -0.55 -8.48 3.19
CA VAL A 31 -1.04 -9.15 4.41
C VAL A 31 -2.55 -9.00 4.55
N GLU A 32 -3.09 -7.82 4.28
CA GLU A 32 -4.53 -7.57 4.28
C GLU A 32 -5.25 -8.45 3.26
N PHE A 33 -4.69 -8.59 2.06
CA PHE A 33 -5.21 -9.44 0.99
C PHE A 33 -5.28 -10.90 1.40
N VAL A 34 -4.20 -11.43 1.98
CA VAL A 34 -4.17 -12.81 2.51
C VAL A 34 -5.17 -12.98 3.65
N LYS A 35 -5.25 -12.03 4.58
CA LYS A 35 -6.23 -12.06 5.69
C LYS A 35 -7.68 -12.01 5.21
N LYS A 36 -7.95 -11.31 4.11
CA LYS A 36 -9.28 -11.25 3.47
C LYS A 36 -9.62 -12.50 2.66
N GLY A 37 -8.80 -13.55 2.71
CA GLY A 37 -9.06 -14.82 2.01
C GLY A 37 -8.39 -14.93 0.65
N ALA A 38 -7.45 -14.03 0.33
CA ALA A 38 -6.75 -13.99 -0.96
C ALA A 38 -7.69 -13.88 -2.17
N GLU A 39 -8.83 -13.21 -2.00
CA GLU A 39 -9.80 -13.01 -3.07
C GLU A 39 -9.56 -11.69 -3.80
N VAL A 40 -9.12 -11.79 -5.05
CA VAL A 40 -8.93 -10.62 -5.94
C VAL A 40 -10.27 -10.01 -6.37
N TYR A 41 -11.31 -10.83 -6.44
CA TYR A 41 -12.65 -10.41 -6.84
C TYR A 41 -13.63 -10.77 -5.74
N HIS A 42 -14.09 -9.77 -5.00
CA HIS A 42 -15.26 -9.93 -4.16
C HIS A 42 -16.48 -9.93 -5.09
N ARG A 43 -17.12 -11.09 -5.28
CA ARG A 43 -18.41 -11.17 -5.96
C ARG A 43 -19.47 -10.61 -5.01
N GLN A 44 -19.87 -9.36 -5.25
CA GLN A 44 -21.17 -8.83 -4.81
C GLN A 44 -22.21 -9.09 -5.89
#